data_AF-A0A1H0T7A9-F1
#
_entry.id   AF-A0A1H0T7A9-F1
#
_cell.length_a   1.000
_cell.length_b   1.000
_cell.length_c   1.000
_cell.angle_alpha   90.00
_cell.angle_beta   90.00
_cell.angle_gamma   90.00
#
_symmetry.space_group_name_H-M   'P 1'
#
loop_
_entity.id
_entity.type
_entity.pdbx_description
1 polymer ?
#
loop_
_entity_poly.entity_id
_entity_poly.type
_entity_poly.pdbx_seq_one_letter_code
_entity_poly.pdbx_strand_id
1 'polypeptide(L)'
;MNRPSAPRRLWYLLGGKLPPRYREWVFADATGPQWMVWFAVRALLRMLPLSTAITLGLLLGLGGPWQLALACGSLGLIVGMYFAVSYAIESTEYRITRYGYPHGAAEQARKERTAERDAGHQSRYDAAWR
;
A
#
# COMPACT_ATOMS: atom_id res chain seq x y z
N MET A 1 -7.99 -18.58 12.68
CA MET A 1 -8.06 -17.26 11.98
C MET A 1 -9.50 -16.93 11.59
N ASN A 2 -10.12 -15.96 12.28
CA ASN A 2 -11.39 -15.39 11.85
C ASN A 2 -11.18 -14.56 10.58
N ARG A 3 -11.75 -14.99 9.44
CA ARG A 3 -11.67 -14.24 8.18
C ARG A 3 -12.80 -13.19 8.12
N PRO A 4 -12.52 -11.91 7.84
CA PRO A 4 -13.56 -10.92 7.66
C PRO A 4 -14.38 -11.21 6.40
N SER A 5 -15.68 -10.91 6.45
CA SER A 5 -16.57 -11.01 5.30
C SER A 5 -16.12 -10.08 4.17
N ALA A 6 -16.39 -10.46 2.91
CA ALA A 6 -16.02 -9.71 1.71
C ALA A 6 -16.33 -8.18 1.76
N PRO A 7 -17.51 -7.72 2.22
CA PRO A 7 -17.79 -6.28 2.32
C PRO A 7 -16.93 -5.57 3.38
N ARG A 8 -16.56 -6.25 4.47
CA ARG A 8 -15.66 -5.68 5.49
C ARG A 8 -14.23 -5.62 4.99
N ARG A 9 -13.81 -6.55 4.13
CA ARG A 9 -12.54 -6.45 3.39
C ARG A 9 -12.57 -5.25 2.45
N LEU A 10 -13.67 -5.02 1.73
CA LEU A 10 -13.80 -3.85 0.87
C LEU A 10 -13.77 -2.55 1.67
N TRP A 11 -14.46 -2.49 2.81
CA TRP A 11 -14.41 -1.35 3.75
C TRP A 11 -12.99 -1.11 4.29
N TYR A 12 -12.29 -2.18 4.65
CA TYR A 12 -10.89 -2.12 5.05
C TYR A 12 -9.97 -1.63 3.93
N LEU A 13 -10.24 -2.08 2.71
CA LEU A 13 -9.57 -1.61 1.50
C LEU A 13 -9.86 -0.13 1.24
N LEU A 14 -11.05 0.37 1.57
CA LEU A 14 -11.42 1.79 1.44
C LEU A 14 -10.89 2.68 2.59
N GLY A 15 -10.11 2.12 3.52
CA GLY A 15 -9.51 2.86 4.64
C GLY A 15 -10.31 2.81 5.95
N GLY A 16 -11.37 2.01 5.99
CA GLY A 16 -12.13 1.73 7.20
C GLY A 16 -11.35 0.90 8.22
N LYS A 17 -11.54 1.20 9.51
CA LYS A 17 -10.98 0.37 10.59
C LYS A 17 -11.75 -0.95 10.71
N LEU A 18 -11.01 -2.04 10.96
CA LEU A 18 -11.59 -3.34 11.27
C LEU A 18 -11.69 -3.53 12.79
N PRO A 19 -12.72 -4.23 13.30
CA PRO A 19 -12.81 -4.55 14.70
C PRO A 19 -11.59 -5.34 15.21
N PRO A 20 -11.18 -5.18 16.49
CA PRO A 20 -9.98 -5.82 17.06
C PRO A 20 -9.94 -7.35 16.94
N ARG A 21 -11.10 -8.01 16.81
CA ARG A 21 -11.21 -9.47 16.62
C ARG A 21 -10.51 -9.99 15.36
N TYR A 22 -10.19 -9.10 14.41
CA TYR A 22 -9.52 -9.43 13.16
C TYR A 22 -8.03 -9.07 13.15
N ARG A 23 -7.44 -8.76 14.31
CA ARG A 23 -6.03 -8.36 14.45
C ARG A 23 -5.04 -9.31 13.79
N GLU A 24 -5.24 -10.63 13.92
CA GLU A 24 -4.38 -11.64 13.31
C GLU A 24 -4.48 -11.64 11.78
N TRP A 25 -5.69 -11.42 11.25
CA TRP A 25 -5.91 -11.31 9.82
C TRP A 25 -5.28 -10.03 9.26
N VAL A 26 -5.42 -8.91 9.99
CA VAL A 26 -4.77 -7.64 9.65
C VAL A 26 -3.26 -7.78 9.68
N PHE A 27 -2.70 -8.50 10.66
CA PHE A 27 -1.27 -8.77 10.74
C PHE A 27 -0.78 -9.62 9.56
N ALA A 28 -1.51 -10.68 9.20
CA ALA A 28 -1.18 -11.52 8.04
C ALA A 28 -1.30 -10.77 6.70
N ASP A 29 -2.29 -9.88 6.57
CA ASP A 29 -2.48 -9.04 5.38
C ASP A 29 -1.40 -7.94 5.30
N ALA A 30 -1.12 -7.30 6.42
CA ALA A 30 -0.06 -6.33 6.60
C ALA A 30 1.33 -6.97 6.78
N THR A 31 1.50 -8.25 6.49
CA THR A 31 2.80 -8.87 6.27
C THR A 31 2.82 -9.58 4.91
N GLY A 32 1.71 -9.51 4.18
CA GLY A 32 1.45 -10.08 2.87
C GLY A 32 2.25 -9.43 1.74
N PRO A 33 2.52 -10.15 0.63
CA PRO A 33 3.19 -9.59 -0.54
C PRO A 33 2.34 -8.52 -1.26
N GLN A 34 1.02 -8.58 -1.12
CA GLN A 34 0.08 -7.66 -1.78
C GLN A 34 -0.29 -6.44 -0.95
N TRP A 35 0.22 -6.33 0.29
CA TRP A 35 0.11 -5.12 1.12
C TRP A 35 0.35 -3.89 0.26
N MET A 36 1.52 -3.83 -0.38
CA MET A 36 2.02 -2.61 -1.00
C MET A 36 1.13 -2.19 -2.17
N VAL A 37 0.63 -3.17 -2.93
CA VAL A 37 -0.36 -2.96 -4.00
C VAL A 37 -1.65 -2.35 -3.44
N TRP A 38 -2.17 -2.86 -2.33
CA TRP A 38 -3.41 -2.32 -1.75
C TRP A 38 -3.21 -0.93 -1.14
N PHE A 39 -2.05 -0.68 -0.54
CA PHE A 39 -1.69 0.66 -0.06
C PHE A 39 -1.59 1.66 -1.22
N ALA A 40 -0.89 1.26 -2.29
CA ALA A 40 -0.80 1.98 -3.54
C ALA A 40 -2.18 2.29 -4.14
N VAL A 41 -3.05 1.28 -4.29
CA VAL A 41 -4.42 1.44 -4.81
C VAL A 41 -5.24 2.40 -3.95
N ARG A 42 -5.11 2.37 -2.62
CA ARG A 42 -5.76 3.33 -1.72
C ARG A 42 -5.28 4.76 -1.91
N ALA A 43 -3.96 4.95 -1.97
CA ALA A 43 -3.36 6.25 -2.20
C ALA A 43 -3.80 6.80 -3.56
N LEU A 44 -3.81 5.94 -4.58
CA LEU A 44 -4.30 6.23 -5.92
C LEU A 44 -5.76 6.67 -5.90
N LEU A 45 -6.65 5.90 -5.26
CA LEU A 45 -8.07 6.22 -5.13
C LEU A 45 -8.33 7.55 -4.41
N ARG A 46 -7.46 7.92 -3.46
CA ARG A 46 -7.58 9.17 -2.71
C ARG A 46 -7.00 10.37 -3.46
N MET A 47 -5.98 10.15 -4.29
CA MET A 47 -5.34 11.15 -5.14
C MET A 47 -6.09 11.38 -6.45
N LEU A 48 -6.78 10.36 -6.99
CA LEU A 48 -7.55 10.45 -8.24
C LEU A 48 -8.57 11.60 -8.24
N PRO A 49 -9.44 11.79 -7.22
CA PRO A 49 -10.40 12.87 -7.22
C PRO A 49 -9.72 14.25 -7.18
N LEU A 50 -8.58 14.37 -6.48
CA LEU A 50 -7.83 15.62 -6.43
C LEU A 50 -7.16 15.92 -7.78
N SER A 51 -6.49 14.94 -8.37
CA SER A 51 -5.83 15.06 -9.67
C SER A 51 -6.84 15.38 -10.77
N THR A 52 -7.98 14.67 -10.80
CA THR A 52 -9.06 14.94 -11.77
C THR A 52 -9.71 16.31 -11.56
N ALA A 53 -9.93 16.76 -10.32
CA ALA A 53 -10.44 18.09 -10.03
C ALA A 53 -9.48 19.20 -10.50
N ILE A 54 -8.17 19.02 -10.28
CA ILE A 54 -7.12 19.94 -10.76
C ILE A 54 -7.13 19.96 -12.30
N THR A 55 -7.09 18.81 -12.95
CA THR A 55 -7.12 18.71 -14.41
C THR A 55 -8.38 19.33 -15.00
N LEU A 56 -9.57 19.07 -14.43
CA LEU A 56 -10.83 19.68 -14.86
C LEU A 56 -10.84 21.19 -14.62
N GLY A 57 -10.33 21.67 -13.48
CA GLY A 57 -10.21 23.10 -13.19
C GLY A 57 -9.30 23.82 -14.19
N LEU A 58 -8.18 23.22 -14.57
CA LEU A 58 -7.28 23.73 -15.61
C LEU A 58 -7.92 23.71 -17.00
N LEU A 59 -8.66 22.65 -17.34
CA LEU A 59 -9.38 22.53 -18.62
C LEU A 59 -10.50 23.57 -18.75
N LEU A 60 -11.33 23.71 -17.70
CA LEU A 60 -12.48 24.61 -17.70
C LEU A 60 -12.09 26.08 -17.48
N GLY A 61 -11.06 26.34 -16.68
CA GLY A 61 -10.67 27.71 -16.31
C GLY A 61 -9.68 28.37 -17.27
N LEU A 62 -8.76 27.60 -17.88
CA LEU A 62 -7.68 28.15 -18.71
C LEU A 62 -7.91 27.99 -20.21
N GLY A 63 -8.89 27.16 -20.63
CA GLY A 63 -9.09 26.82 -22.05
C GLY A 63 -7.86 26.18 -22.71
N GLY A 64 -6.92 25.70 -21.89
CA GLY A 64 -5.60 25.25 -22.32
C GLY A 64 -5.61 23.85 -22.96
N PRO A 65 -4.53 23.48 -23.68
CA PRO A 65 -4.39 22.17 -24.30
C PRO A 65 -4.52 21.05 -23.27
N TRP A 66 -5.44 20.12 -23.50
CA TRP A 66 -5.80 19.02 -22.59
C TRP A 66 -4.60 18.13 -22.23
N GLN A 67 -3.60 18.05 -23.10
CA GLN A 67 -2.37 17.29 -22.88
C GLN A 67 -1.56 17.86 -21.70
N LEU A 68 -1.50 19.18 -21.55
CA LEU A 68 -0.77 19.84 -20.47
C LEU A 68 -1.46 19.60 -19.12
N ALA A 69 -2.80 19.66 -19.10
CA ALA A 69 -3.60 19.42 -17.91
C ALA A 69 -3.48 17.95 -17.44
N LEU A 70 -3.41 17.00 -18.37
CA LEU A 70 -3.11 15.60 -18.06
C LEU A 70 -1.66 15.41 -17.60
N ALA A 71 -0.69 16.07 -18.21
CA ALA A 71 0.71 16.00 -17.80
C ALA A 71 0.90 16.50 -16.36
N CYS A 72 0.31 17.65 -16.00
CA CYS A 72 0.36 18.15 -14.62
C CYS A 72 -0.37 17.24 -13.63
N GLY A 73 -1.58 16.77 -13.98
CA GLY A 73 -2.36 15.88 -13.11
C GLY A 73 -1.67 14.54 -12.86
N SER A 74 -1.09 13.94 -13.91
CA SER A 74 -0.36 12.68 -13.83
C SER A 74 0.97 12.82 -13.08
N LEU A 75 1.72 13.91 -13.30
CA LEU A 75 2.95 14.18 -12.56
C LEU A 75 2.68 14.30 -11.05
N GLY A 76 1.64 15.04 -10.66
CA GLY A 76 1.22 15.15 -9.26
C GLY A 76 0.81 13.81 -8.65
N LEU A 77 0.14 12.96 -9.44
CA LEU A 77 -0.23 11.61 -9.03
C LEU A 77 1.00 10.71 -8.83
N ILE A 78 1.97 10.75 -9.75
CA ILE A 78 3.22 9.97 -9.65
C ILE A 78 4.02 10.38 -8.41
N VAL A 79 4.20 11.69 -8.20
CA VAL A 79 4.94 12.20 -7.03
C VAL A 79 4.21 11.84 -5.74
N GLY A 80 2.88 12.06 -5.68
CA GLY A 80 2.07 11.68 -4.53
C GLY A 80 2.14 10.18 -4.21
N MET A 81 2.18 9.34 -5.25
CA MET A 81 2.34 7.90 -5.13
C MET A 81 3.72 7.51 -4.60
N TYR A 82 4.79 8.14 -5.12
CA TYR A 82 6.15 7.91 -4.66
C TYR A 82 6.30 8.18 -3.17
N PHE A 83 5.81 9.34 -2.71
CA PHE A 83 5.80 9.69 -1.29
C PHE A 83 4.93 8.73 -0.48
N ALA A 84 3.74 8.38 -0.96
CA ALA A 84 2.87 7.43 -0.28
C ALA A 84 3.59 6.08 -0.06
N VAL A 85 4.25 5.55 -1.09
CA VAL A 85 5.00 4.29 -0.99
C VAL A 85 6.18 4.41 -0.02
N SER A 86 6.89 5.54 -0.02
CA SER A 86 7.98 5.80 0.92
C SER A 86 7.50 5.75 2.38
N TYR A 87 6.33 6.31 2.67
CA TYR A 87 5.72 6.27 4.00
C TYR A 87 4.83 5.04 4.26
N ALA A 88 4.72 4.11 3.32
CA ALA A 88 3.86 2.94 3.45
C ALA A 88 4.31 2.05 4.62
N ILE A 89 5.62 1.93 4.84
CA ILE A 89 6.22 1.16 5.93
C ILE A 89 5.83 1.75 7.28
N GLU A 90 6.11 3.04 7.46
CA GLU A 90 5.82 3.83 8.67
C GLU A 90 4.31 3.82 9.01
N SER A 91 3.46 4.00 8.00
CA SER A 91 2.00 4.02 8.21
C SER A 91 1.43 2.67 8.64
N THR A 92 2.08 1.58 8.24
CA THR A 92 1.62 0.22 8.55
C THR A 92 2.11 -0.20 9.94
N GLU A 93 3.35 0.17 10.29
CA GLU A 93 3.90 0.13 11.65
C GLU A 93 2.97 0.85 12.64
N TYR A 94 2.59 2.11 12.34
CA TYR A 94 1.70 2.91 13.18
C TYR A 94 0.29 2.30 13.31
N ARG A 95 -0.19 1.60 12.28
CA ARG A 95 -1.47 0.89 12.35
C ARG A 95 -1.38 -0.34 13.24
N ILE A 96 -0.30 -1.10 13.13
CA ILE A 96 -0.09 -2.36 13.87
C ILE A 96 0.12 -2.09 15.36
N THR A 97 0.86 -1.03 15.71
CA THR A 97 0.97 -0.56 17.11
C THR A 97 -0.38 -0.17 17.69
N ARG A 98 -1.26 0.46 16.89
CA ARG A 98 -2.64 0.79 17.31
C ARG A 98 -3.53 -0.44 17.56
N TYR A 99 -3.17 -1.61 17.06
CA TYR A 99 -3.86 -2.88 17.36
C TYR A 99 -3.21 -3.67 18.53
N GLY A 100 -2.21 -3.09 19.20
CA GLY A 100 -1.59 -3.66 20.40
C GLY A 100 -0.39 -4.58 20.12
N TYR A 101 0.20 -4.51 18.91
CA TYR A 101 1.45 -5.19 18.61
C TYR A 101 2.65 -4.28 18.92
N PRO A 102 3.82 -4.83 19.29
CA PRO A 102 5.02 -4.04 19.50
C PRO A 102 5.48 -3.35 18.20
N HIS A 103 6.08 -2.17 18.35
CA HIS A 103 6.69 -1.44 17.22
C HIS A 103 7.81 -2.28 16.61
N GLY A 104 7.92 -2.33 15.27
CA GLY A 104 8.84 -3.21 14.57
C GLY A 104 8.37 -4.65 14.33
N ALA A 105 7.21 -5.08 14.86
CA ALA A 105 6.69 -6.43 14.62
C ALA A 105 6.40 -6.71 13.12
N ALA A 106 6.01 -5.68 12.38
CA ALA A 106 5.77 -5.76 10.94
C ALA A 106 7.07 -5.85 10.14
N GLU A 107 8.11 -5.12 10.57
CA GLU A 107 9.45 -5.22 10.00
C GLU A 107 10.09 -6.59 10.25
N GLN A 108 10.00 -7.14 11.48
CA GLN A 108 10.53 -8.46 11.81
C GLN A 108 9.88 -9.57 10.98
N ALA A 109 8.55 -9.59 10.88
CA ALA A 109 7.84 -10.58 10.08
C ALA A 109 8.17 -10.50 8.57
N ARG A 110 8.52 -9.30 8.07
CA ARG A 110 9.01 -9.14 6.69
C ARG A 110 10.44 -9.63 6.53
N LYS A 111 11.32 -9.37 7.50
CA LYS A 111 12.69 -9.89 7.51
C LYS A 111 12.72 -11.42 7.53
N GLU A 112 11.88 -12.04 8.36
CA GLU A 112 11.74 -13.50 8.42
C GLU A 112 11.30 -14.09 7.07
N ARG A 113 10.31 -13.48 6.40
CA ARG A 113 9.86 -13.92 5.09
C ARG A 113 10.86 -13.72 3.96
N THR A 114 11.61 -12.62 3.99
CA THR A 114 12.70 -12.41 3.04
C THR A 114 13.81 -13.42 3.28
N ALA A 115 14.15 -13.72 4.54
CA ALA A 115 15.14 -14.74 4.89
C ALA A 115 14.73 -16.16 4.42
N GLU A 116 13.46 -16.55 4.56
CA GLU A 116 12.94 -17.81 4.00
C GLU A 116 13.06 -17.87 2.48
N ARG A 117 12.80 -16.75 1.80
CA ARG A 117 12.90 -16.66 0.34
C ARG A 117 14.35 -16.69 -0.13
N ASP A 118 15.24 -15.99 0.58
CA ASP A 118 16.67 -15.93 0.27
C ASP A 118 17.34 -17.29 0.50
N ALA A 119 16.96 -18.03 1.55
CA ALA A 119 17.41 -19.41 1.74
C ALA A 119 17.02 -20.35 0.57
N GLY A 120 15.83 -20.15 0.01
CA GLY A 120 15.37 -20.85 -1.19
C GLY A 120 16.12 -20.45 -2.47
N HIS A 121 16.58 -19.21 -2.56
CA HIS A 121 17.42 -18.74 -3.66
C HIS A 121 18.87 -19.24 -3.51
N GLN A 122 19.41 -19.21 -2.30
CA GLN A 122 20.78 -19.63 -1.98
C GLN A 122 20.98 -21.13 -2.21
N SER A 123 20.00 -21.97 -1.83
CA SER A 123 20.01 -23.40 -2.16
C SER A 123 19.97 -23.69 -3.67
N ARG A 124 19.30 -22.85 -4.47
CA ARG A 124 19.32 -22.95 -5.94
C ARG A 124 20.64 -22.48 -6.55
N TYR A 125 21.25 -21.43 -6.00
CA TYR A 125 22.58 -20.99 -6.39
C TYR A 125 23.65 -22.03 -6.06
N ASP A 126 23.63 -22.59 -4.85
CA ASP A 126 24.54 -23.65 -4.41
C ASP A 126 24.39 -24.93 -5.22
N ALA A 127 23.17 -25.26 -5.67
CA ALA A 127 22.92 -26.41 -6.54
C ALA A 127 23.37 -26.20 -7.99
N ALA A 128 23.45 -24.93 -8.45
CA ALA A 128 23.86 -24.58 -9.81
C ALA A 128 25.38 -24.37 -9.94
N TRP A 129 26.08 -24.07 -8.85
CA TRP A 129 27.51 -23.73 -8.83
C TRP A 129 28.39 -24.68 -7.99
N ARG A 130 27.87 -25.85 -7.61
CA ARG A 130 28.68 -27.01 -7.17
C ARG A 130 29.00 -27.91 -8.36
#